data_AF-A0A6G0RAS3-F1
#
_entry.id   AF-A0A6G0RAS3-F1
#
_cell.length_a   1.000
_cell.length_b   1.000
_cell.length_c   1.000
_cell.angle_alpha   90.00
_cell.angle_beta   90.00
_cell.angle_gamma   90.00
#
_symmetry.space_group_name_H-M   'P 1'
#
loop_
_entity.id
_entity.type
_entity.pdbx_description
1 polymer ?
#
loop_
_entity_poly.entity_id
_entity_poly.type
_entity_poly.pdbx_seq_one_letter_code
_entity_poly.pdbx_strand_id
1 'polypeptide(L)'
;MAAWRLLWLPDVVEVLISRVAMYVVPLLLKDPGCVPVLIKRLQEEATKEQIDGEAADVALWAELEVLKFALKKMAPEKLVGVSMNEIERGIRHSNVEPRGTAFDALCSSLKSTSMPTDVW
;
A
#
# COMPACT_ATOMS: atom_id res chain seq x y z
N MET A 1 -10.14 8.06 -15.25
CA MET A 1 -9.20 6.92 -15.11
C MET A 1 -8.94 6.34 -16.48
N ALA A 2 -7.69 6.09 -16.86
CA ALA A 2 -7.40 5.52 -18.17
C ALA A 2 -7.75 4.01 -18.16
N ALA A 3 -8.71 3.60 -19.00
CA ALA A 3 -9.32 2.26 -18.97
C ALA A 3 -8.31 1.10 -19.09
N TRP A 4 -7.16 1.34 -19.71
CA TRP A 4 -6.08 0.35 -19.84
C TRP A 4 -5.48 -0.07 -18.49
N ARG A 5 -5.55 0.79 -17.46
CA ARG A 5 -5.04 0.46 -16.12
C ARG A 5 -5.85 -0.63 -15.43
N LEU A 6 -7.13 -0.76 -15.78
CA LEU A 6 -8.01 -1.78 -15.20
C LEU A 6 -7.79 -3.17 -15.81
N LEU A 7 -7.11 -3.26 -16.95
CA LEU A 7 -6.89 -4.54 -17.65
C LEU A 7 -5.83 -5.42 -16.96
N TRP A 8 -4.77 -4.81 -16.42
CA TRP A 8 -3.67 -5.54 -15.78
C TRP A 8 -3.77 -5.57 -14.24
N LEU A 9 -4.64 -4.74 -13.67
CA LEU A 9 -4.77 -4.58 -12.22
C LEU A 9 -5.10 -5.89 -11.49
N PRO A 10 -6.03 -6.74 -11.98
CA PRO A 10 -6.34 -8.00 -11.32
C PRO A 10 -5.12 -8.93 -11.23
N ASP A 11 -4.37 -9.07 -12.32
CA ASP A 11 -3.18 -9.94 -12.38
C ASP A 11 -2.09 -9.44 -11.41
N VAL A 12 -1.87 -8.13 -11.34
CA VAL A 12 -0.90 -7.55 -10.41
C VAL A 12 -1.32 -7.76 -8.96
N VAL A 13 -2.62 -7.63 -8.65
CA VAL A 13 -3.14 -7.87 -7.30
C VAL A 13 -2.96 -9.34 -6.89
N GLU A 14 -3.28 -10.28 -7.77
CA GLU A 14 -3.08 -11.71 -7.52
C GLU A 14 -1.60 -12.05 -7.29
N VAL A 15 -0.72 -11.47 -8.11
CA VAL A 15 0.72 -11.64 -7.97
C VAL A 15 1.25 -11.08 -6.65
N LEU A 16 0.75 -9.91 -6.21
CA LEU A 16 1.16 -9.32 -4.92
C LEU A 16 0.66 -10.16 -3.75
N ILE A 17 -0.58 -10.64 -3.81
CA ILE A 17 -1.16 -11.54 -2.79
C ILE A 17 -0.39 -12.87 -2.76
N SER A 18 0.09 -13.38 -3.88
CA SER A 18 0.93 -14.59 -3.89
C SER A 18 2.29 -14.42 -3.20
N ARG A 19 2.68 -13.18 -2.86
CA ARG A 19 4.00 -12.79 -2.30
C ARG A 19 5.20 -13.02 -3.24
N VAL A 20 4.98 -13.60 -4.43
CA VAL A 20 6.05 -14.05 -5.34
C VAL A 20 6.78 -12.89 -6.03
N ALA A 21 6.14 -11.73 -6.22
CA ALA A 21 6.71 -10.65 -7.04
C ALA A 21 6.69 -9.25 -6.41
N MET A 22 7.10 -9.13 -5.15
CA MET A 22 7.24 -7.83 -4.49
C MET A 22 8.26 -6.90 -5.16
N TYR A 23 9.20 -7.45 -5.92
CA TYR A 23 10.15 -6.69 -6.75
C TYR A 23 9.46 -5.91 -7.90
N VAL A 24 8.18 -6.18 -8.18
CA VAL A 24 7.38 -5.43 -9.16
C VAL A 24 6.89 -4.10 -8.58
N VAL A 25 6.78 -3.95 -7.25
CA VAL A 25 6.28 -2.71 -6.61
C VAL A 25 7.09 -1.47 -7.03
N PRO A 26 8.44 -1.47 -7.03
CA PRO A 26 9.22 -0.35 -7.57
C PRO A 26 8.98 -0.05 -9.05
N LEU A 27 8.59 -1.04 -9.87
CA LEU A 27 8.26 -0.84 -11.29
C LEU A 27 6.89 -0.16 -11.44
N LEU A 28 5.92 -0.52 -10.59
CA LEU A 28 4.59 0.11 -10.57
C LEU A 28 4.69 1.59 -10.18
N LEU A 29 5.64 1.94 -9.31
CA LEU A 29 5.91 3.34 -8.95
C LEU A 29 6.42 4.21 -10.12
N LYS A 30 6.81 3.63 -11.27
CA LYS A 30 7.14 4.41 -12.48
C LYS A 30 5.91 5.08 -13.10
N ASP A 31 4.70 4.58 -12.84
CA ASP A 31 3.44 5.28 -13.11
C ASP A 31 2.73 5.60 -11.78
N PRO A 32 3.03 6.76 -11.15
CA PRO A 32 2.44 7.13 -9.86
C PRO A 32 0.91 7.18 -9.88
N GLY A 33 0.29 7.33 -11.06
CA GLY A 33 -1.16 7.35 -11.21
C GLY A 33 -1.83 5.99 -11.05
N CYS A 34 -1.07 4.89 -11.00
CA CYS A 34 -1.60 3.55 -10.75
C CYS A 34 -1.68 3.19 -9.26
N VAL A 35 -0.86 3.83 -8.43
CA VAL A 35 -0.68 3.48 -7.01
C VAL A 35 -1.97 3.63 -6.19
N PRO A 36 -2.75 4.73 -6.30
CA PRO A 36 -4.00 4.83 -5.54
C PRO A 36 -5.04 3.80 -5.95
N VAL A 37 -5.09 3.43 -7.23
CA VAL A 37 -6.03 2.42 -7.75
C VAL A 37 -5.64 1.02 -7.27
N LEU A 38 -4.34 0.74 -7.21
CA LEU A 38 -3.79 -0.50 -6.68
C LEU A 38 -4.05 -0.65 -5.18
N ILE A 39 -3.77 0.39 -4.39
CA ILE A 39 -4.04 0.38 -2.94
C ILE A 39 -5.53 0.15 -2.69
N LYS A 40 -6.41 0.88 -3.38
CA LYS A 40 -7.86 0.69 -3.23
C LYS A 40 -8.28 -0.74 -3.54
N ARG A 41 -7.72 -1.36 -4.58
CA ARG A 41 -8.06 -2.74 -4.94
C ARG A 41 -7.55 -3.75 -3.91
N LEU A 42 -6.34 -3.57 -3.39
CA LEU A 42 -5.79 -4.41 -2.31
C LEU A 42 -6.61 -4.25 -1.02
N GLN A 43 -7.07 -3.04 -0.71
CA GLN A 43 -7.95 -2.76 0.42
C GLN A 43 -9.29 -3.49 0.28
N GLU A 44 -9.89 -3.50 -0.91
CA GLU A 44 -11.09 -4.30 -1.21
C GLU A 44 -10.84 -5.79 -0.98
N GLU A 45 -9.68 -6.34 -1.39
CA GLU A 45 -9.33 -7.74 -1.11
C GLU A 45 -9.10 -8.00 0.40
N ALA A 46 -8.45 -7.09 1.12
CA ALA A 46 -8.21 -7.19 2.56
C ALA A 46 -9.48 -7.02 3.42
N THR A 47 -10.54 -6.45 2.86
CA THR A 47 -11.85 -6.24 3.52
C THR A 47 -12.94 -7.18 3.03
N LYS A 48 -12.62 -8.12 2.12
CA LYS A 48 -13.54 -9.23 1.77
C LYS A 48 -13.68 -10.17 2.96
N GLU A 49 -14.49 -9.75 3.91
CA GLU A 49 -15.05 -10.59 4.96
C GLU A 49 -15.91 -11.66 4.30
N GLN A 50 -15.38 -12.88 4.10
CA GLN A 50 -16.22 -14.10 4.16
C GLN A 50 -15.56 -15.48 4.09
N ILE A 51 -14.27 -15.68 3.75
CA ILE A 51 -13.83 -17.07 3.44
C ILE A 51 -12.50 -17.51 4.10
N ASP A 52 -11.50 -16.64 4.26
CA ASP A 52 -10.19 -17.06 4.78
C ASP A 52 -9.44 -15.89 5.45
N GLY A 53 -9.21 -16.00 6.77
CA GLY A 53 -8.48 -15.00 7.53
C GLY A 53 -7.03 -14.84 7.09
N GLU A 54 -6.39 -15.91 6.60
CA GLU A 54 -5.01 -15.84 6.10
C GLU A 54 -4.96 -15.05 4.78
N ALA A 55 -5.93 -15.24 3.88
CA ALA A 55 -5.99 -14.50 2.63
C ALA A 55 -6.20 -13.00 2.86
N ALA A 56 -7.03 -12.63 3.83
CA ALA A 56 -7.24 -11.23 4.22
C ALA A 56 -5.98 -10.62 4.84
N ASP A 57 -5.26 -11.36 5.68
CA ASP A 57 -3.99 -10.95 6.28
C ASP A 57 -2.91 -10.72 5.22
N VAL A 58 -2.82 -11.62 4.23
CA VAL A 58 -1.88 -11.51 3.11
C VAL A 58 -2.21 -10.30 2.23
N ALA A 59 -3.49 -10.04 1.97
CA ALA A 59 -3.92 -8.87 1.21
C ALA A 59 -3.61 -7.56 1.95
N LEU A 60 -3.86 -7.52 3.27
CA LEU A 60 -3.49 -6.39 4.13
C LEU A 60 -1.97 -6.16 4.13
N TRP A 61 -1.18 -7.23 4.25
CA TRP A 61 0.27 -7.14 4.16
C TRP A 61 0.72 -6.57 2.80
N ALA A 62 0.14 -7.04 1.69
CA ALA A 62 0.47 -6.57 0.35
C ALA A 62 0.12 -5.08 0.15
N GLU A 63 -1.02 -4.65 0.68
CA GLU A 63 -1.44 -3.25 0.73
C GLU A 63 -0.40 -2.38 1.44
N LEU A 64 0.01 -2.80 2.64
CA LEU A 64 0.98 -2.07 3.47
C LEU A 64 2.37 -2.01 2.84
N GLU A 65 2.78 -3.04 2.11
CA GLU A 65 4.02 -3.02 1.34
C GLU A 65 3.98 -1.97 0.23
N VAL A 66 2.92 -1.95 -0.57
CA VAL A 66 2.73 -0.95 -1.62
C VAL A 66 2.72 0.47 -1.01
N LEU A 67 2.02 0.66 0.11
CA LEU A 67 2.00 1.91 0.86
C LEU A 67 3.39 2.33 1.36
N LYS A 68 4.15 1.41 1.95
CA LYS A 68 5.53 1.65 2.41
C LYS A 68 6.41 2.15 1.27
N PHE A 69 6.34 1.51 0.10
CA PHE A 69 7.11 1.91 -1.08
C PHE A 69 6.65 3.25 -1.65
N ALA A 70 5.34 3.49 -1.72
CA ALA A 70 4.76 4.75 -2.16
C ALA A 70 5.22 5.92 -1.27
N LEU A 71 5.16 5.75 0.05
CA LEU A 71 5.60 6.76 1.03
C LEU A 71 7.09 7.10 0.92
N LYS A 72 7.94 6.17 0.47
CA LYS A 72 9.37 6.43 0.26
C LYS A 72 9.69 7.16 -1.05
N LYS A 73 8.78 7.16 -2.03
CA LYS A 73 9.11 7.50 -3.43
C LYS A 73 8.18 8.51 -4.07
N MET A 74 7.00 8.75 -3.50
CA MET A 74 6.01 9.68 -4.03
C MET A 74 5.92 10.94 -3.17
N ALA A 75 5.53 12.06 -3.80
CA ALA A 75 5.23 13.28 -3.08
C ALA A 75 4.04 13.07 -2.11
N PRO A 76 4.09 13.57 -0.87
CA PRO A 76 3.05 13.38 0.15
C PRO A 76 1.65 13.75 -0.33
N GLU A 77 1.53 14.80 -1.17
CA GLU A 77 0.29 15.29 -1.77
C GLU A 77 -0.47 14.21 -2.56
N LYS A 78 0.24 13.26 -3.17
CA LYS A 78 -0.35 12.16 -3.96
C LYS A 78 -0.85 11.00 -3.10
N LEU A 79 -0.56 11.03 -1.80
CA LEU A 79 -0.91 9.99 -0.83
C LEU A 79 -1.89 10.50 0.24
N VAL A 80 -2.34 11.76 0.12
CA VAL A 80 -3.31 12.38 1.03
C VAL A 80 -4.60 11.56 1.05
N GLY A 81 -5.00 11.11 2.24
CA GLY A 81 -6.23 10.36 2.49
C GLY A 81 -6.14 8.84 2.26
N VAL A 82 -5.00 8.31 1.80
CA VAL A 82 -4.85 6.89 1.45
C VAL A 82 -4.01 6.11 2.48
N SER A 83 -3.20 6.77 3.32
CA SER A 83 -2.14 6.08 4.08
C SER A 83 -2.42 5.77 5.54
N MET A 84 -3.05 6.68 6.29
CA MET A 84 -2.94 6.62 7.76
C MET A 84 -3.89 5.62 8.43
N ASN A 85 -5.13 5.52 7.94
CA ASN A 85 -6.11 4.57 8.49
C ASN A 85 -5.67 3.12 8.31
N GLU A 86 -5.01 2.83 7.19
CA GLU A 86 -4.54 1.49 6.83
C GLU A 86 -3.28 1.11 7.61
N ILE A 87 -2.38 2.06 7.80
CA ILE A 87 -1.25 1.90 8.73
C ILE A 87 -1.76 1.65 10.15
N GLU A 88 -2.77 2.39 10.62
CA GLU A 88 -3.36 2.18 11.94
C GLU A 88 -4.00 0.78 12.05
N ARG A 89 -4.76 0.37 11.03
CA ARG A 89 -5.37 -0.98 10.95
C ARG A 89 -4.30 -2.06 11.05
N GLY A 90 -3.21 -1.94 10.28
CA GLY A 90 -2.09 -2.87 10.32
C GLY A 90 -1.37 -2.92 11.68
N ILE A 91 -1.16 -1.77 12.34
CA ILE A 91 -0.52 -1.72 13.67
C ILE A 91 -1.35 -2.44 14.73
N ARG A 92 -2.68 -2.34 14.65
CA ARG A 92 -3.60 -3.01 15.59
C ARG A 92 -3.80 -4.50 15.27
N HIS A 93 -3.30 -4.97 14.12
CA HIS A 93 -3.53 -6.33 13.64
C HIS A 93 -2.88 -7.39 14.52
N SER A 94 -3.51 -8.56 14.73
CA SER A 94 -3.01 -9.65 15.59
C SER A 94 -1.83 -10.43 14.99
N ASN A 95 -1.78 -10.51 13.65
CA ASN A 95 -0.68 -11.11 12.89
C ASN A 95 0.57 -10.20 12.88
N VAL A 96 1.75 -10.80 13.05
CA VAL A 96 3.04 -10.13 13.15
C VAL A 96 3.46 -9.52 11.82
N GLU A 97 3.17 -10.17 10.69
CA GLU A 97 3.63 -9.73 9.38
C GLU A 97 2.97 -8.41 8.93
N PRO A 98 1.63 -8.30 8.85
CA PRO A 98 0.98 -7.01 8.59
C PRO A 98 1.39 -5.93 9.59
N ARG A 99 1.53 -6.29 10.88
CA ARG A 99 1.92 -5.35 11.93
C ARG A 99 3.32 -4.78 11.72
N GLY A 100 4.29 -5.63 11.38
CA GLY A 100 5.67 -5.21 11.08
C GLY A 100 5.73 -4.29 9.86
N THR A 101 5.04 -4.65 8.78
CA THR A 101 4.99 -3.82 7.57
C THR A 101 4.30 -2.48 7.81
N ALA A 102 3.24 -2.43 8.61
CA ALA A 102 2.57 -1.19 8.98
C ALA A 102 3.49 -0.26 9.78
N PHE A 103 4.28 -0.81 10.70
CA PHE A 103 5.29 -0.06 11.43
C PHE A 103 6.36 0.54 10.49
N ASP A 104 6.87 -0.25 9.54
CA ASP A 104 7.81 0.23 8.54
C ASP A 104 7.23 1.32 7.63
N ALA A 105 5.95 1.19 7.25
CA ALA A 105 5.21 2.18 6.49
C ALA A 105 5.08 3.49 7.29
N LEU A 106 4.73 3.40 8.59
CA LEU A 106 4.70 4.55 9.49
C LEU A 106 6.06 5.26 9.57
N CYS A 107 7.15 4.51 9.77
CA CYS A 107 8.50 5.06 9.77
C CYS A 107 8.85 5.76 8.44
N SER A 108 8.36 5.21 7.32
CA SER A 108 8.57 5.80 5.99
C SER A 108 7.81 7.11 5.83
N SER A 109 6.57 7.18 6.33
CA SER A 109 5.77 8.41 6.37
C SER A 109 6.46 9.51 7.18
N LEU A 110 7.01 9.17 8.34
CA LEU A 110 7.72 10.11 9.22
C LEU A 110 9.04 10.60 8.61
N LYS A 111 9.76 9.74 7.87
CA LYS A 111 10.99 10.14 7.17
C LYS A 111 10.71 11.05 5.96
N SER A 112 9.50 11.02 5.43
CA SER A 112 9.08 11.86 4.30
C SER A 112 8.60 13.25 4.72
N THR A 113 8.53 13.57 6.02
CA THR A 113 8.26 14.94 6.45
C THR A 113 9.52 15.78 6.26
N SER A 114 9.62 16.47 5.13
CA SER A 114 10.59 17.54 4.96
C SER A 114 10.39 18.56 6.07
N MET A 115 11.50 19.03 6.66
CA MET A 115 11.51 20.15 7.60
C MET A 115 10.76 21.32 6.94
N PRO A 116 9.84 22.02 7.65
CA PRO A 116 9.22 23.22 7.09
C PRO A 116 10.34 24.15 6.68
N THR A 117 10.48 24.40 5.38
CA THR A 117 11.39 25.45 4.92
C THR A 117 10.74 26.76 5.33
N ASP A 118 11.36 27.44 6.29
CA ASP A 118 10.93 28.72 6.84
C ASP A 118 10.42 29.64 5.73
N VAL A 119 9.10 29.86 5.70
CA VAL A 119 8.52 30.97 4.96
C VAL A 119 8.53 32.13 5.94
N TRP A 120 9.54 32.99 5.78
CA TRP A 120 9.65 34.29 6.42
C TRP A 120 8.54 35.23 5.95
#